data_AF-A0A7Y4QKV2-F1
#
_entry.id   AF-A0A7Y4QKV2-F1
#
_cell.length_a   1.000
_cell.length_b   1.000
_cell.length_c   1.000
_cell.angle_alpha   90.00
_cell.angle_beta   90.00
_cell.angle_gamma   90.00
#
_symmetry.space_group_name_H-M   'P 1'
#
loop_
_entity.id
_entity.type
_entity.pdbx_description
1 polymer ?
#
loop_
_entity_poly.entity_id
_entity_poly.type
_entity_poly.pdbx_seq_one_letter_code
_entity_poly.pdbx_strand_id
1 'polypeptide(L)'
;MLLNSTTISTPTAMTLADFTSPGLIIPHLRGQDAASVIQELSQALQREQRIPDSLPFYHAALNREFMVSTDMEAGMAFPHARLPALK
;
A
#
# COMPACT_ATOMS: atom_id res chain seq x y z
N MET A 1 21.52 19.05 43.22
CA MET A 1 20.51 18.21 42.55
C MET A 1 20.66 18.42 41.06
N LEU A 2 21.13 17.40 40.33
CA LEU A 2 21.23 17.42 38.86
C LEU A 2 19.87 16.96 38.31
N LEU A 3 19.21 17.81 37.53
CA LEU A 3 17.97 17.47 36.84
C LEU A 3 18.33 16.66 35.60
N ASN A 4 18.04 15.35 35.62
CA ASN A 4 18.12 14.50 34.44
C ASN A 4 17.13 15.01 33.39
N SER A 5 17.65 15.56 32.29
CA SER A 5 16.87 15.89 31.10
C SER A 5 16.49 14.60 30.38
N THR A 6 15.31 14.06 30.70
CA THR A 6 14.71 12.97 29.92
C THR A 6 14.38 13.50 28.53
N THR A 7 15.18 13.14 27.53
CA THR A 7 14.87 13.40 26.12
C THR A 7 13.61 12.62 25.75
N ILE A 8 12.50 13.33 25.61
CA ILE A 8 11.26 12.76 25.06
C ILE A 8 11.51 12.55 23.57
N SER A 9 11.77 11.31 23.16
CA SER A 9 11.79 10.92 21.75
C SER A 9 10.41 11.13 21.17
N THR A 10 10.22 12.18 20.38
CA THR A 10 9.00 12.36 19.60
C THR A 10 8.92 11.20 18.61
N PRO A 11 7.81 10.45 18.54
CA PRO A 11 7.69 9.39 17.53
C PRO A 11 7.81 10.03 16.16
N THR A 12 8.80 9.58 15.38
CA THR A 12 9.02 10.05 14.01
C THR A 12 7.74 9.83 13.22
N ALA A 13 7.16 10.90 12.65
CA ALA A 13 5.95 10.80 11.86
C ALA A 13 6.21 9.88 10.65
N MET A 14 5.35 8.88 10.46
CA MET A 14 5.41 8.03 9.26
C MET A 14 5.14 8.88 8.01
N THR A 15 5.87 8.58 6.96
CA THR A 15 5.81 9.24 5.66
C THR A 15 5.48 8.24 4.56
N LEU A 16 5.11 8.73 3.38
CA LEU A 16 4.95 7.87 2.20
C LEU A 16 6.24 7.11 1.86
N ALA A 17 7.40 7.70 2.15
CA ALA A 17 8.71 7.10 1.88
C ALA A 17 8.90 5.77 2.64
N ASP A 18 8.26 5.61 3.80
CA ASP A 18 8.37 4.39 4.61
C ASP A 18 7.62 3.19 3.99
N PHE A 19 6.58 3.48 3.20
CA PHE A 19 5.72 2.49 2.55
C PHE A 19 5.97 2.31 1.05
N THR A 20 6.93 3.06 0.48
CA THR A 20 7.26 3.01 -0.94
C THR A 20 8.71 2.57 -1.16
N SER A 21 9.02 2.16 -2.38
CA SER A 21 10.36 1.84 -2.88
C SER A 21 10.37 1.99 -4.41
N PRO A 22 11.54 2.11 -5.06
CA PRO A 22 11.59 2.25 -6.51
C PRO A 22 10.82 1.18 -7.28
N GLY A 23 10.81 -0.08 -6.80
CA GLY A 23 10.06 -1.17 -7.42
C GLY A 23 8.52 -1.10 -7.26
N LEU A 24 8.01 -0.18 -6.44
CA LEU A 24 6.58 0.11 -6.29
C LEU A 24 6.12 1.29 -7.16
N ILE A 25 7.03 1.93 -7.91
CA ILE A 25 6.69 2.98 -8.87
C ILE A 25 6.71 2.37 -10.26
N ILE A 26 5.52 2.20 -10.87
CA ILE A 26 5.34 1.47 -12.13
C ILE A 26 4.65 2.38 -13.17
N PRO A 27 5.39 3.21 -13.93
CA PRO A 27 4.80 4.16 -14.87
C PRO A 27 4.09 3.52 -16.08
N HIS A 28 4.42 2.28 -16.41
CA HIS A 28 3.95 1.59 -17.63
C HIS A 28 3.28 0.25 -17.31
N LEU A 29 2.37 0.27 -16.34
CA LEU A 29 1.56 -0.86 -15.93
C LEU A 29 0.74 -1.37 -17.14
N ARG A 30 0.60 -2.69 -17.30
CA ARG A 30 0.04 -3.30 -18.53
C ARG A 30 -1.45 -3.56 -18.48
N GLY A 31 -2.02 -3.62 -17.27
CA GLY A 31 -3.44 -3.86 -17.03
C GLY A 31 -4.32 -2.86 -17.76
N GLN A 32 -5.39 -3.37 -18.35
CA GLN A 32 -6.35 -2.59 -19.15
C GLN A 32 -7.71 -2.44 -18.46
N ASP A 33 -7.85 -3.06 -17.28
CA ASP A 33 -9.03 -2.99 -16.43
C ASP A 33 -8.61 -3.01 -14.95
N ALA A 34 -9.55 -2.69 -14.05
CA ALA A 34 -9.27 -2.62 -12.62
C ALA A 34 -8.70 -3.93 -12.07
N ALA A 35 -9.21 -5.09 -12.52
CA ALA A 35 -8.76 -6.39 -12.04
C ALA A 35 -7.28 -6.66 -12.40
N SER A 36 -6.91 -6.50 -13.66
CA SER A 36 -5.53 -6.67 -14.13
C SER A 36 -4.57 -5.66 -13.51
N VAL A 37 -5.00 -4.40 -13.34
CA VAL A 37 -4.20 -3.37 -12.65
C VAL A 37 -3.96 -3.75 -11.18
N ILE A 38 -5.01 -4.11 -10.44
CA ILE A 38 -4.90 -4.50 -9.03
C ILE A 38 -4.03 -5.76 -8.89
N GLN A 39 -4.12 -6.71 -9.83
CA GLN A 39 -3.28 -7.90 -9.85
C GLN A 39 -1.79 -7.55 -9.99
N GLU A 40 -1.43 -6.71 -10.96
CA GLU A 40 -0.03 -6.28 -11.17
C GLU A 40 0.52 -5.51 -9.97
N LEU A 41 -0.27 -4.61 -9.37
CA LEU A 41 0.10 -3.89 -8.14
C LEU A 41 0.30 -4.86 -6.96
N SER A 42 -0.56 -5.87 -6.82
CA SER A 42 -0.43 -6.89 -5.77
C SER A 42 0.85 -7.71 -5.93
N GLN A 43 1.21 -8.06 -7.16
CA GLN A 43 2.46 -8.75 -7.47
C GLN A 43 3.68 -7.86 -7.16
N ALA A 44 3.58 -6.55 -7.38
CA ALA A 44 4.64 -5.61 -7.02
C ALA A 44 4.86 -5.51 -5.51
N LEU A 45 3.78 -5.43 -4.73
CA LEU A 45 3.85 -5.46 -3.27
C LEU A 45 4.51 -6.75 -2.75
N GLN A 46 4.19 -7.90 -3.36
CA GLN A 46 4.83 -9.17 -2.98
C GLN A 46 6.32 -9.19 -3.35
N ARG A 47 6.67 -8.76 -4.56
CA ARG A 47 8.06 -8.72 -5.03
C ARG A 47 8.96 -7.82 -4.17
N GLU A 48 8.42 -6.69 -3.73
CA GLU A 48 9.07 -5.73 -2.83
C GLU A 48 8.91 -6.11 -1.35
N GLN A 49 8.47 -7.34 -1.06
CA GLN A 49 8.35 -7.92 0.28
C GLN A 49 7.48 -7.11 1.25
N ARG A 50 6.52 -6.32 0.73
CA ARG A 50 5.56 -5.56 1.52
C ARG A 50 4.40 -6.41 2.02
N ILE A 51 4.10 -7.48 1.29
CA ILE A 51 3.10 -8.49 1.65
C ILE A 51 3.69 -9.89 1.44
N PRO A 52 3.27 -10.90 2.22
CA PRO A 52 3.82 -12.25 2.11
C PRO A 52 3.34 -12.99 0.84
N ASP A 53 2.10 -12.76 0.43
CA ASP A 53 1.46 -13.39 -0.72
C ASP A 53 0.56 -12.37 -1.43
N SER A 54 0.65 -12.33 -2.75
CA SER A 54 -0.15 -11.42 -3.58
C SER A 54 -1.62 -11.84 -3.67
N LEU A 55 -1.93 -13.14 -3.64
CA LEU A 55 -3.27 -13.62 -3.94
C LEU A 55 -4.32 -13.19 -2.88
N PRO A 56 -4.07 -13.29 -1.56
CA PRO A 56 -5.00 -12.79 -0.56
C PRO A 56 -5.22 -11.28 -0.66
N PHE A 57 -4.17 -10.52 -0.94
CA PHE A 57 -4.28 -9.06 -1.10
C PHE A 57 -5.10 -8.69 -2.32
N TYR A 58 -4.79 -9.32 -3.47
CA TYR A 58 -5.51 -9.13 -4.73
C TYR A 58 -7.02 -9.35 -4.55
N HIS A 59 -7.42 -10.48 -3.95
CA HIS A 59 -8.83 -10.76 -3.72
C HIS A 59 -9.48 -9.73 -2.78
N ALA A 60 -8.80 -9.34 -1.70
CA ALA A 60 -9.35 -8.37 -0.76
C ALA A 60 -9.53 -6.98 -1.40
N ALA A 61 -8.57 -6.53 -2.21
CA ALA A 61 -8.61 -5.26 -2.92
C ALA A 61 -9.65 -5.26 -4.05
N LEU A 62 -9.73 -6.35 -4.81
CA LEU A 62 -10.72 -6.47 -5.89
C LEU A 62 -12.15 -6.56 -5.36
N ASN A 63 -12.37 -7.30 -4.27
CA ASN A 63 -13.67 -7.32 -3.60
C ASN A 63 -14.07 -5.93 -3.10
N ARG A 64 -13.10 -5.14 -2.59
CA ARG A 64 -13.35 -3.76 -2.19
C ARG A 64 -13.81 -2.91 -3.36
N GLU A 65 -13.11 -2.98 -4.49
CA GLU A 65 -13.43 -2.27 -5.74
C GLU A 65 -14.84 -2.61 -6.26
N PHE A 66 -15.22 -3.90 -6.24
CA PHE A 66 -16.56 -4.31 -6.67
C PHE A 66 -17.68 -3.81 -5.75
N MET A 67 -17.42 -3.64 -4.46
CA MET A 67 -18.42 -3.11 -3.52
C MET A 67 -18.60 -1.61 -3.69
N VAL A 68 -17.51 -0.86 -3.82
CA VAL A 68 -17.51 0.58 -4.10
C VAL A 68 -16.23 0.89 -4.86
N SER A 69 -16.35 1.60 -5.98
CA SER A 69 -15.17 2.00 -6.73
C SER A 69 -14.21 2.80 -5.87
N THR A 70 -12.92 2.59 -6.09
CA THR A 70 -11.83 3.34 -5.45
C THR A 70 -11.33 4.49 -6.31
N ASP A 71 -12.09 4.84 -7.36
CA ASP A 71 -11.87 6.02 -8.18
C ASP A 71 -11.92 7.31 -7.35
N MET A 72 -11.10 8.26 -7.78
CA MET A 72 -11.03 9.60 -7.24
C MET A 72 -11.01 10.61 -8.37
N GLU A 73 -11.12 11.89 -8.00
CA GLU A 73 -11.04 12.98 -8.96
C GLU A 73 -9.69 13.00 -9.70
N ALA A 74 -9.67 13.66 -10.85
CA ALA A 74 -8.49 13.86 -11.69
C ALA A 74 -7.80 12.57 -12.17
N GLY A 75 -8.56 11.48 -12.35
CA GLY A 75 -8.03 10.24 -12.94
C GLY A 75 -7.14 9.44 -12.01
N MET A 76 -7.28 9.63 -10.69
CA MET A 76 -6.58 8.85 -9.67
C MET A 76 -7.48 7.74 -9.12
N ALA A 77 -6.87 6.69 -8.60
CA ALA A 77 -7.56 5.66 -7.83
C ALA A 77 -6.65 5.17 -6.71
N PHE A 78 -7.24 4.77 -5.58
CA PHE A 78 -6.51 4.25 -4.43
C PHE A 78 -7.03 2.86 -4.07
N PRO A 79 -6.72 1.82 -4.88
CA PRO A 79 -7.10 0.45 -4.54
C PRO A 79 -6.40 0.03 -3.24
N HIS A 80 -7.18 -0.39 -2.24
CA HIS A 80 -6.68 -0.73 -0.92
C HIS A 80 -7.46 -1.87 -0.28
N ALA A 81 -6.79 -2.58 0.63
CA ALA A 81 -7.40 -3.63 1.44
C ALA A 81 -6.72 -3.76 2.79
N ARG A 82 -7.41 -4.38 3.74
CA ARG A 82 -6.82 -4.79 5.03
C ARG A 82 -6.48 -6.27 4.97
N LEU A 83 -5.25 -6.60 5.38
CA LEU A 83 -4.84 -7.98 5.60
C LEU A 83 -4.65 -8.23 7.09
N PRO A 84 -5.23 -9.30 7.66
CA PRO A 84 -5.03 -9.65 9.06
C PRO A 84 -3.56 -9.88 9.43
N ALA A 85 -2.72 -10.25 8.46
CA ALA A 85 -1.30 -10.53 8.65
C ALA A 85 -0.39 -9.28 8.63
N LEU A 86 -0.94 -8.08 8.41
CA LEU A 86 -0.20 -6.80 8.37
C LEU A 86 -0.73 -5.87 9.45
N LYS A 87 0.17 -5.30 10.26
CA LYS A 87 -0.15 -4.39 11.38
C LYS A 87 0.43 -3.01 11.14
#